data_AF-A0A832JFL4-F1
#
_entry.id   AF-A0A832JFL4-F1
#
_cell.length_a   1.000
_cell.length_b   1.000
_cell.length_c   1.000
_cell.angle_alpha   90.00
_cell.angle_beta   90.00
_cell.angle_gamma   90.00
#
_symmetry.space_group_name_H-M   'P 1'
#
loop_
_entity.id
_entity.type
_entity.pdbx_description
1 polymer ?
#
loop_
_entity_poly.entity_id
_entity_poly.type
_entity_poly.pdbx_seq_one_letter_code
_entity_poly.pdbx_strand_id
1 'polypeptide(L)'
;EVGKQMEIYRRLGYPLLFTSAITGLGLEEFKRALKDRISVLAGPSGVGKSSLLNAIQSGLRLRTGPLSILGRGRHITSEIQLLPLEMGGFVADTPGLQTAHLLDVAPQDLAQCFREIREYAAACRFADCSHLQEPGCAVRAAVRRKRIDPLRYESYRLLRSELESHSL
;
A
#
# COMPACT_ATOMS: atom_id res chain seq x y z
N GLU A 1 -20.27 4.99 1.02
CA GLU A 1 -19.46 5.10 -0.19
C GLU A 1 -18.13 4.35 -0.11
N VAL A 2 -17.21 4.75 0.79
CA VAL A 2 -15.86 4.13 0.93
C VAL A 2 -15.92 2.60 1.10
N GLY A 3 -16.83 2.07 1.92
CA GLY A 3 -16.97 0.63 2.13
C GLY A 3 -17.27 -0.17 0.87
N LYS A 4 -18.04 0.39 -0.08
CA LYS A 4 -18.35 -0.28 -1.36
C LYS A 4 -17.15 -0.32 -2.29
N GLN A 5 -16.35 0.74 -2.33
CA GLN A 5 -15.12 0.79 -3.14
C GLN A 5 -14.04 -0.16 -2.61
N MET A 6 -13.96 -0.31 -1.28
CA MET A 6 -12.96 -1.18 -0.66
C MET A 6 -13.31 -2.67 -0.77
N GLU A 7 -14.56 -3.02 -1.10
CA GLU A 7 -15.03 -4.40 -1.25
C GLU A 7 -14.19 -5.23 -2.23
N ILE A 8 -13.65 -4.58 -3.27
CA ILE A 8 -12.75 -5.22 -4.23
C ILE A 8 -11.54 -5.83 -3.50
N TYR A 9 -10.90 -5.06 -2.60
CA TYR A 9 -9.75 -5.54 -1.83
C TYR A 9 -10.12 -6.66 -0.85
N ARG A 10 -11.32 -6.59 -0.26
CA ARG A 10 -11.82 -7.68 0.60
C ARG A 10 -11.96 -8.99 -0.17
N ARG A 11 -12.55 -8.94 -1.37
CA ARG A 11 -12.71 -10.11 -2.27
C ARG A 11 -11.37 -10.68 -2.75
N LEU A 12 -10.35 -9.84 -2.85
CA LEU A 12 -8.96 -10.24 -3.13
C LEU A 12 -8.23 -10.81 -1.89
N GLY A 13 -8.92 -10.92 -0.75
CA GLY A 13 -8.41 -11.48 0.49
C GLY A 13 -7.49 -10.55 1.27
N TYR A 14 -7.54 -9.24 1.05
CA TYR A 14 -6.87 -8.28 1.92
C TYR A 14 -7.71 -8.03 3.17
N PRO A 15 -7.12 -8.12 4.38
CA PRO A 15 -7.80 -7.68 5.60
C PRO A 15 -8.13 -6.19 5.50
N LEU A 16 -9.38 -5.83 5.80
CA LEU A 16 -9.83 -4.44 5.86
C LEU A 16 -10.28 -4.11 7.26
N LEU A 17 -9.75 -3.00 7.78
CA LEU A 17 -10.14 -2.43 9.07
C LEU A 17 -10.57 -0.99 8.85
N PHE A 18 -11.81 -0.67 9.21
CA PHE A 18 -12.31 0.69 9.21
C PHE A 18 -12.09 1.28 10.60
N THR A 19 -11.32 2.36 10.67
CA THR A 19 -10.88 2.94 11.94
C THR A 19 -11.16 4.44 12.01
N SER A 20 -11.33 4.96 13.22
CA SER A 20 -11.44 6.40 13.48
C SER A 20 -10.75 6.75 14.79
N ALA A 21 -9.70 7.58 14.71
CA ALA A 21 -9.03 8.12 15.89
C ALA A 21 -9.93 9.07 16.70
N ILE A 22 -10.96 9.66 16.06
CA ILE A 22 -11.86 10.64 16.69
C ILE A 22 -12.96 9.92 17.47
N THR A 23 -13.60 8.92 16.84
CA THR A 23 -14.76 8.23 17.44
C THR A 23 -14.38 6.95 18.18
N GLY A 24 -13.13 6.50 18.06
CA GLY A 24 -12.67 5.23 18.64
C GLY A 24 -13.07 3.98 17.83
N LEU A 25 -13.77 4.15 16.71
CA LEU A 25 -14.20 3.02 15.87
C LEU A 25 -12.98 2.19 15.42
N GLY A 26 -13.07 0.88 15.55
CA GLY A 26 -12.08 -0.06 15.00
C GLY A 26 -10.70 -0.06 15.69
N LEU A 27 -10.52 0.72 16.77
CA LEU A 27 -9.21 0.84 17.41
C LEU A 27 -8.76 -0.46 18.09
N GLU A 28 -9.67 -1.24 18.66
CA GLU A 28 -9.32 -2.52 19.27
C GLU A 28 -8.91 -3.57 18.22
N GLU A 29 -9.58 -3.60 17.07
CA GLU A 29 -9.16 -4.41 15.92
C GLU A 29 -7.80 -3.97 15.40
N PHE A 30 -7.55 -2.66 15.35
CA PHE A 30 -6.27 -2.10 14.94
C PHE A 30 -5.14 -2.48 15.92
N LYS A 31 -5.36 -2.37 17.23
CA LYS A 31 -4.42 -2.86 18.26
C LYS A 31 -4.11 -4.35 18.08
N ARG A 32 -5.13 -5.18 17.89
CA ARG A 32 -4.96 -6.63 17.66
C ARG A 32 -4.16 -6.92 16.39
N ALA A 33 -4.31 -6.12 15.34
CA ALA A 33 -3.56 -6.29 14.09
C ALA A 33 -2.07 -6.00 14.23
N LEU A 34 -1.68 -5.12 15.16
CA LEU A 34 -0.30 -4.71 15.44
C LEU A 34 0.39 -5.55 16.54
N LYS A 35 -0.41 -6.17 17.42
CA LYS A 35 0.08 -6.91 18.58
C LYS A 35 1.14 -7.94 18.19
N ASP A 36 2.27 -7.92 18.92
CA ASP A 36 3.40 -8.85 18.78
C ASP A 36 4.03 -8.88 17.37
N ARG A 37 3.88 -7.79 16.60
CA ARG A 37 4.40 -7.66 15.22
C ARG A 37 5.24 -6.40 15.05
N ILE A 38 6.17 -6.46 14.10
CA ILE A 38 6.83 -5.25 13.58
C ILE A 38 5.99 -4.74 12.40
N SER A 39 5.51 -3.52 12.49
CA SER A 39 4.56 -2.94 11.53
C SER A 39 5.04 -1.58 11.01
N VAL A 40 4.61 -1.23 9.80
CA VAL A 40 4.81 0.09 9.21
C VAL A 40 3.46 0.66 8.80
N LEU A 41 3.22 1.94 9.10
CA LEU A 41 2.04 2.65 8.60
C LEU A 41 2.44 3.44 7.36
N ALA A 42 1.92 3.05 6.20
CA ALA A 42 2.16 3.71 4.93
C ALA A 42 0.92 4.50 4.46
N GLY A 43 1.18 5.60 3.73
CA GLY A 43 0.14 6.43 3.11
C GLY A 43 0.51 7.91 3.11
N PRO A 44 -0.23 8.76 2.37
CA PRO A 44 0.07 10.18 2.25
C PRO A 44 0.14 10.92 3.59
N SER A 45 0.84 12.06 3.61
CA SER A 45 0.80 12.97 4.77
C SER A 45 -0.64 13.43 5.04
N GLY A 46 -0.99 13.61 6.31
CA GLY A 46 -2.34 14.07 6.71
C GLY A 46 -3.44 13.01 6.72
N VAL A 47 -3.20 11.77 6.27
CA VAL A 47 -4.22 10.69 6.28
C VAL A 47 -4.59 10.17 7.68
N GLY A 48 -3.88 10.61 8.74
CA GLY A 48 -4.19 10.26 10.13
C GLY A 48 -3.38 9.12 10.75
N LYS A 49 -2.25 8.71 10.14
CA LYS A 49 -1.36 7.64 10.68
C LYS A 49 -0.93 7.91 12.12
N SER A 50 -0.37 9.09 12.39
CA SER A 50 0.07 9.47 13.74
C SER A 50 -1.10 9.62 14.71
N SER A 51 -2.25 10.09 14.23
CA SER A 51 -3.47 10.19 15.04
C SER A 51 -3.97 8.81 15.49
N LEU A 52 -3.95 7.81 14.61
CA LEU A 52 -4.32 6.43 14.96
C LEU A 52 -3.36 5.82 15.97
N LEU A 53 -2.05 6.03 15.82
CA LEU A 53 -1.05 5.56 16.78
C LEU A 53 -1.25 6.21 18.16
N ASN A 54 -1.42 7.54 18.20
CA ASN A 54 -1.68 8.27 19.45
C ASN A 54 -3.00 7.87 20.12
N ALA A 55 -4.00 7.43 19.34
CA ALA A 55 -5.28 6.96 19.87
C ALA A 55 -5.19 5.58 20.53
N ILE A 56 -4.24 4.73 20.12
CA ILE A 56 -4.03 3.40 20.74
C ILE A 56 -2.99 3.40 21.85
N GLN A 57 -2.03 4.32 21.80
CA GLN A 57 -0.99 4.50 22.82
C GLN A 57 -0.51 5.94 22.79
N SER A 58 -0.76 6.68 23.88
CA SER A 58 -0.29 8.05 24.02
C SER A 58 1.22 8.09 24.27
N GLY A 59 1.86 9.21 23.95
CA GLY A 59 3.28 9.40 24.27
C GLY A 59 4.28 8.65 23.37
N LEU A 60 3.81 7.91 22.36
CA LEU A 60 4.65 7.58 21.20
C LEU A 60 5.16 8.91 20.64
N ARG A 61 6.48 9.17 20.74
CA ARG A 61 7.13 10.42 20.28
C ARG A 61 7.16 10.52 18.75
N LEU A 62 6.06 10.20 18.10
CA LEU A 62 5.81 10.46 16.69
C LEU A 62 5.77 11.98 16.53
N ARG A 63 6.54 12.52 15.58
CA ARG A 63 6.49 13.95 15.26
C ARG A 63 5.08 14.30 14.79
N THR A 64 4.23 14.78 15.69
CA THR A 64 2.94 15.39 15.37
C THR A 64 3.10 16.90 15.38
N GLY A 65 3.54 17.47 14.25
CA GLY A 65 3.64 18.92 14.08
C GLY A 65 3.60 19.30 12.60
N PRO A 66 3.15 20.53 12.26
CA PRO A 66 3.23 21.04 10.90
C PRO A 66 4.70 21.07 10.44
N LEU A 67 4.93 20.65 9.19
CA LEU A 67 6.25 20.60 8.57
C LEU A 67 6.93 21.98 8.67
N SER A 68 8.02 22.06 9.42
CA SER A 68 8.85 23.26 9.49
C SER A 68 9.52 23.49 8.14
N ILE A 69 9.08 24.53 7.43
CA ILE A 69 9.70 25.04 6.21
C ILE A 69 11.02 25.70 6.59
N LEU A 70 12.16 24.99 6.54
CA LEU A 70 13.46 25.64 6.66
C LEU A 70 14.53 24.90 5.85
N GLY A 71 14.92 25.55 4.74
CA GLY A 71 16.33 25.82 4.42
C GLY A 71 17.23 24.66 4.02
N ARG A 72 17.55 24.61 2.72
CA ARG A 72 18.77 24.08 2.07
C ARG A 72 19.80 23.36 2.97
N GLY A 73 20.07 22.09 2.66
CA GLY A 73 21.38 21.48 2.95
C GLY A 73 21.35 20.00 3.31
N ARG A 74 21.68 19.16 2.32
CA ARG A 74 22.57 17.98 2.39
C ARG A 74 22.57 17.10 3.67
N HIS A 75 22.34 15.80 3.41
CA HIS A 75 22.42 14.61 4.27
C HIS A 75 21.22 14.40 5.21
N ILE A 76 20.19 13.72 4.70
CA ILE A 76 19.13 13.13 5.53
C ILE A 76 19.55 11.68 5.81
N THR A 77 20.26 11.42 6.89
CA THR A 77 20.27 10.08 7.49
C THR A 77 18.94 9.91 8.22
N SER A 78 17.91 9.47 7.48
CA SER A 78 16.61 9.12 8.04
C SER A 78 16.72 7.78 8.76
N GLU A 79 17.21 7.81 10.00
CA GLU A 79 17.20 6.62 10.84
C GLU A 79 15.75 6.15 11.01
N ILE A 80 15.48 4.92 10.59
CA ILE A 80 14.21 4.24 10.87
C ILE A 80 14.18 3.95 12.36
N GLN A 81 13.20 4.50 13.07
CA GLN A 81 13.04 4.25 14.51
C GLN A 81 11.94 3.22 14.75
N LEU A 82 12.26 2.15 15.49
CA LEU A 82 11.27 1.18 15.96
C LEU A 82 10.71 1.66 17.30
N LEU A 83 9.44 2.04 17.29
CA LEU A 83 8.72 2.47 18.48
C LEU A 83 8.05 1.26 19.14
N PRO A 84 8.37 0.93 20.40
CA PRO A 84 7.77 -0.21 21.08
C PRO A 84 6.30 0.07 21.41
N LEU A 85 5.51 -0.98 21.28
CA LEU A 85 4.08 -0.98 21.59
C LEU A 85 3.82 -1.67 22.94
N GLU A 86 2.96 -1.08 23.79
CA GLU A 86 2.57 -1.62 25.10
C GLU A 86 1.91 -2.99 25.00
N MET A 87 1.17 -3.23 23.91
CA MET A 87 0.57 -4.53 23.62
C MET A 87 1.56 -5.57 23.10
N GLY A 88 2.84 -5.23 22.96
CA GLY A 88 3.87 -6.05 22.32
C GLY A 88 4.02 -5.73 20.83
N GLY A 89 5.24 -5.85 20.31
CA GLY A 89 5.59 -5.49 18.93
C GLY A 89 6.19 -4.08 18.79
N PHE A 90 6.34 -3.64 17.54
CA PHE A 90 6.97 -2.36 17.19
C PHE A 90 6.26 -1.71 16.00
N VAL A 91 6.26 -0.38 15.97
CA VAL A 91 5.92 0.40 14.77
C VAL A 91 7.16 1.12 14.28
N ALA A 92 7.54 0.92 13.02
CA ALA A 92 8.62 1.69 12.42
C ALA A 92 8.11 3.07 12.00
N ASP A 93 8.68 4.13 12.59
CA ASP A 93 8.54 5.49 12.07
C ASP A 93 9.59 5.70 10.98
N THR A 94 9.12 5.73 9.74
CA THR A 94 9.94 5.93 8.55
C THR A 94 9.65 7.32 7.99
N PRO A 95 10.35 8.39 8.44
CA PRO A 95 10.25 9.72 7.85
C PRO A 95 10.84 9.67 6.42
N GLY A 96 10.02 9.27 5.44
CA GLY A 96 10.45 9.06 4.05
C GLY A 96 9.60 8.06 3.27
N LEU A 97 8.95 7.11 3.94
CA LEU A 97 7.98 6.19 3.29
C LEU A 97 6.61 6.87 3.07
N GLN A 98 6.64 8.15 2.66
CA GLN A 98 5.44 8.93 2.37
C GLN A 98 4.82 8.52 1.02
N THR A 99 5.68 8.04 0.12
CA THR A 99 5.35 7.37 -1.13
C THR A 99 6.32 6.19 -1.25
N ALA A 100 5.82 4.97 -1.12
CA ALA A 100 6.58 3.81 -1.60
C ALA A 100 6.64 3.96 -3.11
N HIS A 101 7.65 4.67 -3.60
CA HIS A 101 7.90 4.69 -5.03
C HIS A 101 8.17 3.24 -5.43
N LEU A 102 7.53 2.75 -6.49
CA LEU A 102 7.72 1.39 -7.01
C LEU A 102 9.12 1.19 -7.62
N LEU A 103 10.13 1.96 -7.21
CA LEU A 103 11.43 2.12 -7.87
C LEU A 103 12.18 0.80 -8.08
N ASP A 104 11.84 -0.24 -7.32
CA ASP A 104 12.54 -1.52 -7.36
C ASP A 104 11.74 -2.64 -8.05
N VAL A 105 10.59 -2.35 -8.67
CA VAL A 105 9.80 -3.37 -9.41
C VAL A 105 10.05 -3.23 -10.90
N ALA A 106 10.65 -4.24 -11.52
CA ALA A 106 10.77 -4.28 -12.97
C ALA A 106 9.38 -4.34 -13.64
N PRO A 107 9.13 -3.67 -14.78
CA PRO A 107 7.82 -3.67 -15.44
C PRO A 107 7.25 -5.08 -15.71
N GLN A 108 8.12 -6.06 -15.96
CA GLN A 108 7.75 -7.46 -16.20
C GLN A 108 7.24 -8.15 -14.94
N ASP A 109 7.72 -7.76 -13.76
CA ASP A 109 7.36 -8.35 -12.47
C ASP A 109 6.10 -7.75 -11.85
N LEU A 110 5.64 -6.59 -12.34
CA LEU A 110 4.48 -5.88 -11.79
C LEU A 110 3.23 -6.76 -11.71
N ALA A 111 3.02 -7.67 -12.66
CA ALA A 111 1.89 -8.59 -12.67
C ALA A 111 1.86 -9.48 -11.41
N GLN A 112 3.02 -9.82 -10.85
CA GLN A 112 3.16 -10.64 -9.64
C GLN A 112 2.73 -9.91 -8.37
N CYS A 113 2.73 -8.57 -8.39
CA CYS A 113 2.32 -7.72 -7.28
C CYS A 113 0.79 -7.57 -7.17
N PHE A 114 0.04 -7.96 -8.21
CA PHE A 114 -1.42 -7.94 -8.24
C PHE A 114 -1.96 -9.37 -8.09
N ARG A 115 -2.57 -9.70 -6.94
CA ARG A 115 -3.02 -11.07 -6.60
C ARG A 115 -3.83 -11.73 -7.71
N GLU A 116 -4.84 -11.02 -8.20
CA GLU A 116 -5.74 -11.49 -9.25
C GLU A 116 -5.12 -11.48 -10.64
N ILE A 117 -4.22 -10.54 -10.95
CA ILE A 117 -3.56 -10.52 -12.26
C ILE A 117 -2.58 -11.70 -12.35
N ARG A 118 -1.78 -11.92 -11.29
CA ARG A 118 -0.86 -13.05 -11.17
C ARG A 118 -1.54 -14.39 -11.44
N GLU A 119 -2.75 -14.58 -10.90
CA GLU A 119 -3.52 -15.82 -11.09
C GLU A 119 -3.81 -16.09 -12.58
N TYR A 120 -4.26 -15.09 -13.33
CA TYR A 120 -4.57 -15.24 -14.75
C TYR A 120 -3.34 -15.13 -15.66
N ALA A 121 -2.29 -14.43 -15.23
CA ALA A 121 -1.04 -14.29 -15.97
C ALA A 121 -0.38 -15.64 -16.25
N ALA A 122 -0.48 -16.59 -15.32
CA ALA A 122 0.03 -17.96 -15.47
C ALA A 122 -0.64 -18.74 -16.63
N ALA A 123 -1.83 -18.32 -17.07
CA ALA A 123 -2.54 -18.92 -18.20
C ALA A 123 -2.31 -18.18 -19.53
N CYS A 124 -1.44 -17.17 -19.58
CA CYS A 124 -1.08 -16.51 -20.83
C CYS A 124 -0.24 -17.44 -21.71
N ARG A 125 -0.46 -17.34 -23.03
CA ARG A 125 0.32 -18.07 -24.04
C ARG A 125 1.80 -17.67 -24.04
N PHE A 126 2.08 -16.40 -23.80
CA PHE A 126 3.43 -15.83 -23.83
C PHE A 126 3.93 -15.61 -22.41
N ALA A 127 5.17 -16.03 -22.14
CA ALA A 127 5.80 -15.89 -20.82
C ALA A 127 6.08 -14.42 -20.45
N ASP A 128 6.36 -13.60 -21.46
CA ASP A 128 6.66 -12.16 -21.38
C ASP A 128 5.43 -11.28 -21.70
N CYS A 129 4.22 -11.83 -21.59
CA CYS A 129 2.99 -11.12 -21.89
C CYS A 129 2.88 -9.83 -21.04
N SER A 130 2.82 -8.66 -21.70
CA SER A 130 2.62 -7.38 -21.01
C SER A 130 1.23 -7.22 -20.40
N HIS A 131 0.31 -8.08 -20.83
CA HIS A 131 -1.11 -8.05 -20.54
C HIS A 131 -1.85 -6.83 -21.09
N LEU A 132 -1.24 -6.04 -21.97
CA LEU A 132 -1.83 -4.81 -22.52
C LEU A 132 -2.53 -5.03 -23.86
N GLN A 133 -1.83 -5.66 -24.80
CA GLN A 133 -2.26 -5.74 -26.20
C GLN A 133 -2.21 -7.15 -26.80
N GLU A 134 -1.55 -8.10 -26.13
CA GLU A 134 -1.26 -9.42 -26.69
C GLU A 134 -2.54 -10.16 -27.09
N PRO A 135 -2.52 -10.83 -28.26
CA PRO A 135 -3.62 -11.68 -28.67
C PRO A 135 -3.74 -12.87 -27.72
N GLY A 136 -4.97 -13.20 -27.32
CA GLY A 136 -5.23 -14.32 -26.42
C GLY A 136 -4.78 -14.12 -24.97
N CYS A 137 -4.42 -12.90 -24.55
CA CYS A 137 -4.06 -12.61 -23.16
C CYS A 137 -5.16 -13.03 -22.17
N ALA A 138 -4.82 -13.94 -21.25
CA ALA A 138 -5.73 -14.49 -20.25
C ALA A 138 -6.19 -13.44 -19.24
N VAL A 139 -5.31 -12.51 -18.84
CA VAL A 139 -5.64 -11.36 -17.97
C VAL A 139 -6.70 -10.49 -18.61
N ARG A 140 -6.52 -10.05 -19.87
CA ARG A 140 -7.52 -9.24 -20.60
C ARG A 140 -8.85 -9.98 -20.78
N ALA A 141 -8.80 -11.29 -21.01
CA ALA A 141 -10.01 -12.12 -21.05
C ALA A 141 -10.73 -12.16 -19.70
N ALA A 142 -10.00 -12.25 -18.59
CA ALA A 142 -10.54 -12.21 -17.24
C ALA A 142 -11.18 -10.84 -16.90
N VAL A 143 -10.56 -9.73 -17.33
CA VAL A 143 -11.13 -8.38 -17.22
C VAL A 143 -12.46 -8.28 -17.97
N ARG A 144 -12.52 -8.73 -19.24
CA ARG A 144 -13.78 -8.74 -20.03
C ARG A 144 -14.88 -9.58 -19.37
N ARG A 145 -14.50 -10.65 -18.67
CA ARG A 145 -15.41 -11.54 -17.93
C ARG A 145 -15.71 -11.05 -16.50
N LYS A 146 -15.26 -9.84 -16.12
CA LYS A 146 -15.40 -9.25 -14.77
C LYS A 146 -14.83 -10.13 -13.64
N ARG A 147 -13.86 -10.99 -13.94
CA ARG A 147 -13.11 -11.77 -12.95
C ARG A 147 -11.96 -10.96 -12.35
N ILE A 148 -11.43 -10.02 -13.13
CA ILE A 148 -10.57 -8.95 -12.65
C ILE A 148 -11.40 -7.66 -12.72
N ASP A 149 -11.43 -6.90 -11.63
CA ASP A 149 -12.15 -5.63 -11.60
C ASP A 149 -11.49 -4.62 -12.56
N PRO A 150 -12.25 -3.92 -13.42
CA PRO A 150 -11.69 -2.95 -14.36
C PRO A 150 -10.84 -1.86 -13.69
N LEU A 151 -11.18 -1.42 -12.47
CA LEU A 151 -10.40 -0.39 -11.75
C LEU A 151 -9.02 -0.91 -11.35
N ARG A 152 -8.93 -2.20 -10.99
CA ARG A 152 -7.66 -2.86 -10.65
C ARG A 152 -6.78 -3.02 -11.89
N TYR A 153 -7.37 -3.42 -13.02
CA TYR A 153 -6.65 -3.51 -14.28
C TYR A 153 -6.17 -2.14 -14.77
N GLU A 154 -6.96 -1.08 -14.61
CA GLU A 154 -6.52 0.27 -14.96
C GLU A 154 -5.36 0.74 -14.06
N SER A 155 -5.42 0.45 -12.76
CA SER A 155 -4.31 0.72 -11.84
C SER A 155 -3.02 0.00 -12.26
N TYR A 156 -3.13 -1.25 -12.72
CA TYR A 156 -2.00 -2.00 -13.28
C TYR A 156 -1.41 -1.31 -14.52
N ARG A 157 -2.26 -0.85 -15.45
CA ARG A 157 -1.81 -0.15 -16.67
C ARG A 157 -1.07 1.15 -16.36
N LEU A 158 -1.61 1.95 -15.44
CA LEU A 158 -1.01 3.22 -15.04
C LEU A 158 0.36 3.01 -14.39
N LEU A 159 0.46 2.09 -13.42
CA LEU A 159 1.73 1.75 -12.77
C LEU A 159 2.75 1.17 -13.75
N ARG A 160 2.31 0.34 -14.69
CA ARG A 160 3.19 -0.21 -15.72
C ARG A 160 3.79 0.90 -16.60
N SER A 161 2.95 1.82 -17.06
CA SER A 161 3.38 2.97 -17.86
C SER A 161 4.36 3.86 -17.09
N GLU A 162 4.12 4.06 -15.79
CA GLU A 162 5.02 4.82 -14.91
C GLU A 162 6.39 4.12 -14.81
N LEU A 163 6.42 2.82 -14.54
CA LEU A 163 7.67 2.04 -14.45
C LEU A 163 8.46 2.02 -15.76
N GLU A 164 7.78 1.85 -16.89
CA GLU A 164 8.41 1.86 -18.22
C GLU A 164 9.01 3.25 -18.55
N SER A 165 8.40 4.33 -18.07
CA SER A 165 8.90 5.70 -18.28
C SER A 165 10.11 6.05 -17.41
N HIS A 166 10.26 5.42 -16.24
CA HIS A 166 11.37 5.65 -15.30
C HIS A 166 12.53 4.66 -15.49
N SER A 167 12.39 3.67 -16.38
CA SER A 167 13.44 2.68 -16.70
C SER A 167 14.38 3.13 -17.85
N LEU A 168 14.25 4.39 -18.29
CA LEU A 168 15.06 5.05 -19.31
C LEU A 168 16.03 6.05 -18.68
#